data_AF-A0A0C2YWA0-F1
#
_entry.id   AF-A0A0C2YWA0-F1
#
_cell.length_a   1.000
_cell.length_b   1.000
_cell.length_c   1.000
_cell.angle_alpha   90.00
_cell.angle_beta   90.00
_cell.angle_gamma   90.00
#
_symmetry.space_group_name_H-M   'P 1'
#
loop_
_entity.id
_entity.type
_entity.pdbx_description
1 polymer ?
#
loop_
_entity_poly.entity_id
_entity_poly.type
_entity_poly.pdbx_seq_one_letter_code
_entity_poly.pdbx_strand_id
1 'polypeptide(L)'
;MFFTNGLAVLALCGFSLSALGQAVPQTIHLQSRIVPQGASLRRRALSPTTVPLADFFLGTDLQYIHLIQLPVVFDTGSSSLEFASTLCGAACPQVKFDSSKSSTFVDGGKTSSITFATGVGVDPVIGANYQLTLRSGRDTVSVGGLSATGVSLFLITNQTPKFDIDPFSGIQGMGATAQGIFAGLISQGLPSLFSMYLTPKAVGSAELTLGGIDNSKFTGTPIFASLPSGSGSTWQLASPGISVNGKTTSVLKTSRTIIFDSGTSNILFSTNTANVSCRSS
;
A
#
# COMPACT_ATOMS: atom_id res chain seq x y z
N MET A 1 15.39 -65.14 49.15
CA MET A 1 14.12 -64.77 49.80
C MET A 1 13.35 -63.93 48.79
N PHE A 2 12.26 -64.48 48.28
CA PHE A 2 11.44 -64.01 47.14
C PHE A 2 10.13 -63.37 47.64
N PHE A 3 9.44 -62.68 46.70
CA PHE A 3 7.97 -62.40 46.60
C PHE A 3 7.42 -61.22 47.44
N THR A 4 6.43 -60.40 47.03
CA THR A 4 5.58 -60.21 45.81
C THR A 4 4.65 -59.00 46.02
N ASN A 5 4.20 -58.36 44.91
CA ASN A 5 2.85 -57.87 44.51
C ASN A 5 1.92 -57.20 45.56
N GLY A 6 1.10 -56.17 45.28
CA GLY A 6 0.67 -55.53 44.04
C GLY A 6 -0.59 -54.66 44.27
N LEU A 7 -0.95 -53.89 43.23
CA LEU A 7 -2.27 -53.33 42.85
C LEU A 7 -3.07 -52.33 43.73
N ALA A 8 -3.34 -51.18 43.07
CA ALA A 8 -4.67 -50.61 42.75
C ALA A 8 -5.31 -49.47 43.60
N VAL A 9 -5.38 -48.30 42.93
CA VAL A 9 -6.53 -47.39 42.70
C VAL A 9 -7.20 -46.68 43.90
N LEU A 10 -7.10 -45.34 43.96
CA LEU A 10 -8.21 -44.41 43.69
C LEU A 10 -7.70 -42.96 43.62
N ALA A 11 -7.87 -42.31 42.47
CA ALA A 11 -7.68 -40.87 42.30
C ALA A 11 -9.00 -40.15 42.62
N LEU A 12 -8.95 -39.13 43.47
CA LEU A 12 -10.06 -38.19 43.68
C LEU A 12 -9.58 -36.79 43.31
N CYS A 13 -10.04 -36.35 42.15
CA CYS A 13 -9.96 -34.98 41.66
C CYS A 13 -10.82 -34.05 42.52
N GLY A 14 -10.24 -32.95 42.99
CA GLY A 14 -10.97 -31.78 43.51
C GLY A 14 -10.50 -30.53 42.78
N PHE A 15 -11.04 -30.27 41.59
CA PHE A 15 -10.91 -28.98 40.93
C PHE A 15 -12.05 -28.07 41.37
N SER A 16 -11.70 -26.93 41.97
CA SER A 16 -12.57 -25.81 42.28
C SER A 16 -13.11 -25.17 41.00
N LEU A 17 -14.43 -25.21 40.78
CA LEU A 17 -15.10 -24.40 39.76
C LEU A 17 -15.18 -22.94 40.23
N SER A 18 -14.47 -22.06 39.54
CA SER A 18 -14.66 -20.61 39.58
C SER A 18 -16.02 -20.25 38.98
N ALA A 19 -16.78 -19.40 39.68
CA ALA A 19 -18.09 -18.93 39.27
C ALA A 19 -18.05 -18.17 37.93
N LEU A 20 -18.87 -18.60 36.98
CA LEU A 20 -19.20 -17.86 35.77
C LEU A 20 -20.14 -16.70 36.15
N GLY A 21 -19.68 -15.46 35.99
CA GLY A 21 -20.53 -14.27 36.11
C GLY A 21 -21.60 -14.28 35.01
N GLN A 22 -22.87 -14.23 35.41
CA GLN A 22 -24.00 -14.09 34.47
C GLN A 22 -23.97 -12.69 33.84
N ALA A 23 -23.99 -12.64 32.50
CA ALA A 23 -24.15 -11.39 31.76
C ALA A 23 -25.59 -10.87 31.92
N VAL A 24 -25.75 -9.67 32.47
CA VAL A 24 -27.05 -8.98 32.58
C VAL A 24 -27.34 -8.23 31.27
N PRO A 25 -28.45 -8.49 30.57
CA PRO A 25 -28.81 -7.77 29.36
C PRO A 25 -29.07 -6.28 29.65
N GLN A 26 -28.45 -5.38 28.87
CA GLN A 26 -28.72 -3.95 28.92
C GLN A 26 -29.89 -3.61 28.00
N THR A 27 -30.92 -2.95 28.53
CA THR A 27 -32.06 -2.46 27.75
C THR A 27 -31.70 -1.15 27.05
N ILE A 28 -31.71 -1.12 25.71
CA ILE A 28 -31.48 0.09 24.93
C ILE A 28 -32.82 0.82 24.76
N HIS A 29 -32.94 2.01 25.35
CA HIS A 29 -34.10 2.88 25.17
C HIS A 29 -33.98 3.65 23.85
N LEU A 30 -34.74 3.25 22.84
CA LEU A 30 -34.87 3.99 21.59
C LEU A 30 -35.98 5.03 21.72
N GLN A 31 -35.64 6.31 21.52
CA GLN A 31 -36.61 7.39 21.36
C GLN A 31 -36.56 7.91 19.93
N SER A 32 -37.73 8.06 19.28
CA SER A 32 -37.82 8.70 17.98
C SER A 32 -37.58 10.21 18.13
N ARG A 33 -36.49 10.71 17.55
CA ARG A 33 -36.25 12.15 17.42
C ARG A 33 -36.72 12.60 16.04
N ILE A 34 -37.63 13.57 15.99
CA ILE A 34 -38.03 14.24 14.75
C ILE A 34 -36.84 15.07 14.26
N VAL A 35 -36.36 14.78 13.06
CA VAL A 35 -35.28 15.54 12.40
C VAL A 35 -35.83 16.91 12.00
N PRO A 36 -35.20 18.04 12.38
CA PRO A 36 -35.65 19.36 11.96
C PRO A 36 -35.66 19.46 10.43
N GLN A 37 -36.79 19.90 9.86
CA GLN A 37 -36.88 20.24 8.44
C GLN A 37 -35.84 21.33 8.13
N GLY A 38 -34.83 20.99 7.33
CA GLY A 38 -33.73 21.90 6.97
C GLY A 38 -32.32 21.39 7.28
N ALA A 39 -32.17 20.25 7.97
CA ALA A 39 -30.87 19.58 8.07
C ALA A 39 -30.51 18.98 6.71
N SER A 40 -29.67 19.67 5.93
CA SER A 40 -28.98 19.00 4.83
C SER A 40 -28.22 17.81 5.43
N LEU A 41 -28.40 16.63 4.84
CA LEU A 41 -27.54 15.49 5.12
C LEU A 41 -26.14 15.87 4.64
N ARG A 42 -25.39 16.64 5.44
CA ARG A 42 -23.94 16.75 5.27
C ARG A 42 -23.43 15.32 5.44
N ARG A 43 -23.11 14.68 4.32
CA ARG A 43 -22.39 13.39 4.31
C ARG A 43 -21.22 13.57 5.27
N ARG A 44 -21.22 12.81 6.38
CA ARG A 44 -20.15 12.91 7.38
C ARG A 44 -18.84 12.66 6.64
N ALA A 45 -17.89 13.57 6.80
CA ALA A 45 -16.54 13.39 6.29
C ALA A 45 -16.01 12.03 6.78
N LEU A 46 -15.34 11.29 5.88
CA LEU A 46 -14.68 10.05 6.26
C LEU A 46 -13.54 10.37 7.22
N SER A 47 -13.38 9.53 8.25
CA SER A 47 -12.25 9.63 9.17
C SER A 47 -10.99 9.06 8.51
N PRO A 48 -9.80 9.58 8.87
CA PRO A 48 -8.54 8.98 8.46
C PRO A 48 -8.45 7.51 8.88
N THR A 49 -7.74 6.71 8.08
CA THR A 49 -7.49 5.30 8.37
C THR A 49 -6.03 4.95 8.12
N THR A 50 -5.48 4.03 8.91
CA THR A 50 -4.10 3.58 8.79
C THR A 50 -4.10 2.10 8.40
N VAL A 51 -3.34 1.79 7.36
CA VAL A 51 -3.13 0.41 6.91
C VAL A 51 -1.67 0.00 7.19
N PRO A 52 -1.45 -1.15 7.86
CA PRO A 52 -0.10 -1.66 8.02
C PRO A 52 0.44 -2.11 6.66
N LEU A 53 1.73 -1.86 6.48
CA LEU A 53 2.51 -2.30 5.32
C LEU A 53 3.53 -3.34 5.77
N ALA A 54 3.67 -4.39 4.97
CA ALA A 54 4.73 -5.37 5.07
C ALA A 54 5.87 -5.00 4.12
N ASP A 55 7.10 -5.21 4.55
CA ASP A 55 8.28 -5.00 3.72
C ASP A 55 8.68 -6.29 2.99
N PHE A 56 8.98 -6.19 1.70
CA PHE A 56 9.55 -7.27 0.92
C PHE A 56 11.07 -7.26 0.99
N PHE A 57 11.62 -8.30 1.63
CA PHE A 57 13.05 -8.44 1.85
C PHE A 57 13.67 -9.57 1.03
N LEU A 58 14.33 -9.23 -0.07
CA LEU A 58 15.35 -10.06 -0.73
C LEU A 58 16.76 -9.59 -0.34
N GLY A 59 17.03 -9.53 0.97
CA GLY A 59 18.28 -8.94 1.49
C GLY A 59 18.27 -7.41 1.53
N THR A 60 17.16 -6.77 1.17
CA THR A 60 17.04 -5.32 1.02
C THR A 60 15.63 -4.85 1.44
N ASP A 61 15.52 -3.75 2.19
CA ASP A 61 14.24 -3.20 2.70
C ASP A 61 13.65 -2.18 1.70
N LEU A 62 13.19 -2.66 0.53
CA LEU A 62 12.99 -1.80 -0.65
C LEU A 62 11.57 -1.72 -1.18
N GLN A 63 10.58 -2.42 -0.61
CA GLN A 63 9.21 -2.30 -1.11
C GLN A 63 8.14 -2.66 -0.08
N TYR A 64 7.12 -1.82 0.02
CA TYR A 64 6.10 -1.90 1.07
C TYR A 64 4.72 -2.24 0.48
N ILE A 65 4.11 -3.29 1.04
CA ILE A 65 2.96 -3.99 0.49
C ILE A 65 1.86 -4.11 1.54
N HIS A 66 0.61 -3.90 1.17
CA HIS A 66 -0.52 -4.29 2.01
C HIS A 66 -0.93 -5.74 1.70
N LEU A 67 -1.03 -6.63 2.69
CA LEU A 67 -1.12 -8.09 2.46
C LEU A 67 -2.54 -8.70 2.41
N ILE A 68 -3.62 -7.92 2.55
CA ILE A 68 -4.97 -8.49 2.74
C ILE A 68 -5.68 -8.73 1.41
N GLN A 69 -6.14 -9.98 1.19
CA GLN A 69 -6.89 -10.53 0.04
C GLN A 69 -6.21 -10.40 -1.33
N LEU A 70 -5.83 -9.19 -1.73
CA LEU A 70 -5.07 -8.89 -2.95
C LEU A 70 -3.90 -7.99 -2.56
N PRO A 71 -2.69 -8.55 -2.42
CA PRO A 71 -1.56 -7.76 -2.00
C PRO A 71 -1.16 -6.74 -3.05
N VAL A 72 -0.98 -5.47 -2.67
CA VAL A 72 -0.57 -4.41 -3.58
C VAL A 72 0.50 -3.50 -2.99
N VAL A 73 1.36 -2.96 -3.84
CA VAL A 73 2.29 -1.86 -3.51
C VAL A 73 1.56 -0.53 -3.67
N PHE A 74 1.74 0.37 -2.69
CA PHE A 74 1.31 1.76 -2.84
C PHE A 74 2.45 2.57 -3.43
N ASP A 75 2.25 3.09 -4.64
CA ASP A 75 3.33 3.59 -5.50
C ASP A 75 3.10 5.06 -5.88
N THR A 76 3.88 5.97 -5.31
CA THR A 76 3.80 7.40 -5.63
C THR A 76 4.38 7.77 -7.00
N GLY A 77 5.06 6.85 -7.68
CA GLY A 77 5.54 6.98 -9.06
C GLY A 77 4.49 6.64 -10.13
N SER A 78 3.35 6.03 -9.77
CA SER A 78 2.28 5.65 -10.69
C SER A 78 0.90 6.22 -10.31
N SER A 79 -0.13 5.91 -11.10
CA SER A 79 -1.46 6.56 -10.97
C SER A 79 -2.67 5.62 -11.08
N SER A 80 -2.51 4.46 -11.72
CA SER A 80 -3.59 3.49 -11.90
C SER A 80 -3.62 2.47 -10.76
N LEU A 81 -4.73 1.75 -10.67
CA LEU A 81 -4.81 0.52 -9.90
C LEU A 81 -4.75 -0.64 -10.89
N GLU A 82 -3.75 -1.50 -10.77
CA GLU A 82 -3.59 -2.69 -11.58
C GLU A 82 -3.26 -3.90 -10.70
N PHE A 83 -3.82 -5.06 -10.99
CA PHE A 83 -3.52 -6.29 -10.25
C PHE A 83 -3.80 -7.55 -11.07
N ALA A 84 -3.11 -8.63 -10.70
CA ALA A 84 -3.21 -9.94 -11.31
C ALA A 84 -4.65 -10.45 -11.34
N SER A 85 -5.09 -10.89 -12.52
CA SER A 85 -6.42 -11.48 -12.72
C SER A 85 -6.33 -12.95 -13.07
N THR A 86 -7.40 -13.70 -12.83
CA THR A 86 -7.56 -15.07 -13.33
C THR A 86 -7.40 -15.16 -14.86
N LEU A 87 -7.67 -14.07 -15.58
CA LEU A 87 -7.41 -13.93 -17.03
C LEU A 87 -5.91 -14.09 -17.40
N CYS A 88 -4.99 -13.82 -16.47
CA CYS A 88 -3.55 -13.98 -16.70
C CYS A 88 -3.10 -15.45 -16.72
N GLY A 89 -3.89 -16.35 -16.15
CA GLY A 89 -3.58 -17.78 -16.13
C GLY A 89 -2.22 -18.08 -15.47
N ALA A 90 -1.40 -18.88 -16.15
CA ALA A 90 -0.10 -19.31 -15.64
C ALA A 90 1.00 -18.23 -15.73
N ALA A 91 0.79 -17.16 -16.52
CA ALA A 91 1.77 -16.08 -16.66
C ALA A 91 1.90 -15.22 -15.39
N CYS A 92 0.88 -15.20 -14.53
CA CYS A 92 0.93 -14.52 -13.24
C CYS A 92 0.87 -15.57 -12.12
N PRO A 93 1.99 -15.89 -11.43
CA PRO A 93 2.00 -16.78 -10.27
C PRO A 93 1.37 -16.17 -9.01
N GLN A 94 1.14 -14.84 -8.99
CA GLN A 94 0.57 -14.10 -7.86
C GLN A 94 -0.86 -14.52 -7.51
N VAL A 95 -1.35 -14.07 -6.35
CA VAL A 95 -2.77 -14.13 -6.00
C VAL A 95 -3.56 -13.36 -7.05
N LYS A 96 -4.66 -13.93 -7.54
CA LYS A 96 -5.41 -13.42 -8.69
C LYS A 96 -6.82 -13.01 -8.29
N PHE A 97 -7.24 -11.86 -8.79
CA PHE A 97 -8.64 -11.43 -8.73
C PHE A 97 -9.47 -12.17 -9.77
N ASP A 98 -10.57 -12.77 -9.30
CA ASP A 98 -11.57 -13.43 -10.14
C ASP A 98 -12.78 -12.51 -10.34
N SER A 99 -12.81 -11.81 -11.47
CA SER A 99 -13.87 -10.85 -11.78
C SER A 99 -15.26 -11.48 -11.87
N SER A 100 -15.36 -12.78 -12.15
CA SER A 100 -16.65 -13.49 -12.21
C SER A 100 -17.33 -13.63 -10.84
N LYS A 101 -16.57 -13.44 -9.75
CA LYS A 101 -17.07 -13.52 -8.37
C LYS A 101 -17.49 -12.18 -7.78
N SER A 102 -17.20 -11.08 -8.47
CA SER A 102 -17.60 -9.74 -8.02
C SER A 102 -18.92 -9.35 -8.65
N SER A 103 -19.94 -9.10 -7.82
CA SER A 103 -21.24 -8.61 -8.28
C SER A 103 -21.23 -7.13 -8.70
N THR A 104 -20.15 -6.40 -8.38
CA THR A 104 -20.00 -4.98 -8.73
C THR A 104 -18.98 -4.71 -9.83
N PHE A 105 -18.29 -5.76 -10.30
CA PHE A 105 -17.33 -5.64 -11.39
C PHE A 105 -18.04 -5.31 -12.71
N VAL A 106 -17.49 -4.33 -13.42
CA VAL A 106 -17.88 -3.97 -14.78
C VAL A 106 -16.65 -4.00 -15.67
N ASP A 107 -16.69 -4.86 -16.67
CA ASP A 107 -15.64 -4.92 -17.68
C ASP A 107 -15.64 -3.66 -18.54
N GLY A 108 -14.49 -2.98 -18.64
CA GLY A 108 -14.32 -1.79 -19.46
C GLY A 108 -13.96 -2.10 -20.92
N GLY A 109 -13.59 -3.35 -21.23
CA GLY A 109 -13.40 -3.85 -22.59
C GLY A 109 -12.11 -3.42 -23.30
N LYS A 110 -11.40 -2.41 -22.81
CA LYS A 110 -10.17 -1.88 -23.44
C LYS A 110 -8.94 -2.66 -22.98
N THR A 111 -8.15 -3.12 -23.95
CA THR A 111 -6.81 -3.68 -23.71
C THR A 111 -5.74 -2.62 -23.92
N SER A 112 -4.71 -2.64 -23.07
CA SER A 112 -3.53 -1.76 -23.17
C SER A 112 -2.29 -2.46 -22.61
N SER A 113 -1.13 -1.84 -22.76
CA SER A 113 0.09 -2.26 -22.08
C SER A 113 0.72 -1.08 -21.35
N ILE A 114 1.41 -1.36 -20.26
CA ILE A 114 2.22 -0.39 -19.53
C ILE A 114 3.63 -0.96 -19.33
N THR A 115 4.64 -0.13 -19.55
CA THR A 115 6.05 -0.46 -19.30
C THR A 115 6.55 0.42 -18.16
N PHE A 116 7.22 -0.18 -17.19
CA PHE A 116 7.72 0.53 -16.01
C PHE A 116 9.15 1.04 -16.24
N ALA A 117 9.43 2.23 -15.71
CA ALA A 117 10.76 2.84 -15.77
C ALA A 117 11.72 2.29 -14.71
N THR A 118 11.17 1.71 -13.64
CA THR A 118 11.88 1.03 -12.55
C THR A 118 11.29 -0.37 -12.36
N GLY A 119 12.11 -1.27 -11.84
CA GLY A 119 11.70 -2.64 -11.52
C GLY A 119 11.57 -2.84 -10.01
N VAL A 120 11.23 -4.06 -9.62
CA VAL A 120 11.26 -4.49 -8.22
C VAL A 120 12.70 -4.88 -7.87
N GLY A 121 13.24 -4.27 -6.81
CA GLY A 121 14.60 -4.55 -6.35
C GLY A 121 15.70 -3.83 -7.13
N VAL A 122 16.81 -4.52 -7.40
CA VAL A 122 18.07 -3.93 -7.94
C VAL A 122 18.32 -4.23 -9.43
N ASP A 123 17.40 -4.94 -10.07
CA ASP A 123 17.54 -5.33 -11.47
C ASP A 123 17.38 -4.13 -12.42
N PRO A 124 18.27 -3.96 -13.42
CA PRO A 124 18.15 -2.87 -14.36
C PRO A 124 16.93 -3.07 -15.28
N VAL A 125 16.20 -1.98 -15.50
CA VAL A 125 15.17 -1.89 -16.55
C VAL A 125 15.85 -1.67 -17.89
N ILE A 126 15.61 -2.57 -18.84
CA ILE A 126 16.19 -2.53 -20.18
C ILE A 126 15.07 -2.83 -21.18
N GLY A 127 14.79 -1.86 -22.06
CA GLY A 127 13.71 -1.98 -23.04
C GLY A 127 12.35 -2.11 -22.33
N ALA A 128 11.59 -3.15 -22.69
CA ALA A 128 10.27 -3.44 -22.13
C ALA A 128 10.26 -4.71 -21.24
N ASN A 129 11.37 -4.98 -20.54
CA ASN A 129 11.49 -6.17 -19.69
C ASN A 129 10.61 -6.12 -18.42
N TYR A 130 10.09 -4.94 -18.05
CA TYR A 130 9.03 -4.76 -17.08
C TYR A 130 7.78 -4.22 -17.78
N GLN A 131 6.98 -5.11 -18.36
CA GLN A 131 5.73 -4.75 -19.03
C GLN A 131 4.55 -5.60 -18.53
N LEU A 132 3.40 -4.96 -18.36
CA LEU A 132 2.11 -5.60 -18.10
C LEU A 132 1.19 -5.41 -19.31
N THR A 133 0.39 -6.43 -19.60
CA THR A 133 -0.79 -6.32 -20.47
C THR A 133 -2.03 -6.23 -19.59
N LEU A 134 -2.87 -5.24 -19.88
CA LEU A 134 -3.96 -4.80 -19.03
C LEU A 134 -5.30 -4.87 -19.75
N ARG A 135 -6.36 -5.19 -19.01
CA ARG A 135 -7.76 -5.02 -19.40
C ARG A 135 -8.44 -4.05 -18.44
N SER A 136 -8.97 -2.94 -18.97
CA SER A 136 -9.67 -1.94 -18.15
C SER A 136 -10.92 -2.51 -17.50
N GLY A 137 -11.23 -2.07 -16.29
CA GLY A 137 -12.48 -2.39 -15.59
C GLY A 137 -12.85 -1.33 -14.57
N ARG A 138 -13.99 -1.53 -13.93
CA ARG A 138 -14.40 -0.80 -12.74
C ARG A 138 -14.94 -1.76 -11.71
N ASP A 139 -14.70 -1.48 -10.45
CA ASP A 139 -15.30 -2.25 -9.35
C ASP A 139 -15.42 -1.41 -8.08
N THR A 140 -16.00 -1.99 -7.03
CA THR A 140 -15.89 -1.50 -5.67
C THR A 140 -14.54 -1.91 -5.10
N VAL A 141 -13.75 -0.94 -4.69
CA VAL A 141 -12.43 -1.16 -4.08
C VAL A 141 -12.49 -0.75 -2.62
N SER A 142 -11.86 -1.55 -1.76
CA SER A 142 -11.79 -1.29 -0.32
C SER A 142 -10.36 -1.32 0.19
N VAL A 143 -10.02 -0.40 1.09
CA VAL A 143 -8.71 -0.27 1.73
C VAL A 143 -8.91 0.27 3.15
N GLY A 144 -8.28 -0.36 4.14
CA GLY A 144 -8.32 0.13 5.53
C GLY A 144 -9.73 0.32 6.11
N GLY A 145 -10.68 -0.53 5.74
CA GLY A 145 -12.08 -0.43 6.16
C GLY A 145 -12.90 0.66 5.47
N LEU A 146 -12.32 1.38 4.50
CA LEU A 146 -13.00 2.35 3.65
C LEU A 146 -13.25 1.75 2.27
N SER A 147 -14.33 2.16 1.60
CA SER A 147 -14.70 1.65 0.28
C SER A 147 -15.10 2.77 -0.67
N ALA A 148 -14.81 2.61 -1.96
CA ALA A 148 -15.39 3.44 -3.03
C ALA A 148 -15.90 2.56 -4.16
N THR A 149 -17.07 2.90 -4.70
CA THR A 149 -17.72 2.18 -5.80
C THR A 149 -17.30 2.75 -7.15
N GLY A 150 -17.26 1.90 -8.18
CA GLY A 150 -17.03 2.34 -9.57
C GLY A 150 -15.62 2.90 -9.81
N VAL A 151 -14.65 2.47 -9.01
CA VAL A 151 -13.23 2.83 -9.13
C VAL A 151 -12.67 2.21 -10.41
N SER A 152 -12.10 3.04 -11.27
CA SER A 152 -11.37 2.57 -12.45
C SER A 152 -10.13 1.77 -12.03
N LEU A 153 -9.95 0.61 -12.66
CA LEU A 153 -8.85 -0.32 -12.40
C LEU A 153 -8.46 -1.07 -13.67
N PHE A 154 -7.39 -1.85 -13.59
CA PHE A 154 -6.90 -2.69 -14.67
C PHE A 154 -6.62 -4.10 -14.18
N LEU A 155 -7.19 -5.07 -14.89
CA LEU A 155 -6.87 -6.48 -14.72
C LEU A 155 -5.59 -6.78 -15.49
N ILE A 156 -4.55 -7.26 -14.82
CA ILE A 156 -3.36 -7.78 -15.50
C ILE A 156 -3.75 -9.11 -16.16
N THR A 157 -3.61 -9.18 -17.48
CA THR A 157 -3.92 -10.36 -18.30
C THR A 157 -2.68 -11.04 -18.85
N ASN A 158 -1.52 -10.41 -18.73
CA ASN A 158 -0.20 -10.99 -19.02
C ASN A 158 0.88 -10.10 -18.37
N GLN A 159 2.04 -10.67 -18.06
CA GLN A 159 3.20 -9.96 -17.53
C GLN A 159 4.49 -10.51 -18.12
N THR A 160 5.55 -9.69 -18.11
CA THR A 160 6.90 -10.20 -18.40
C THR A 160 7.43 -11.01 -17.21
N PRO A 161 8.35 -11.99 -17.42
CA PRO A 161 8.87 -12.84 -16.34
C PRO A 161 9.57 -12.10 -15.20
N LYS A 162 9.89 -10.81 -15.37
CA LYS A 162 10.49 -9.99 -14.31
C LYS A 162 9.57 -9.79 -13.11
N PHE A 163 8.25 -9.91 -13.30
CA PHE A 163 7.27 -9.82 -12.22
C PHE A 163 7.07 -11.16 -11.47
N ASP A 164 7.66 -12.27 -11.91
CA ASP A 164 7.38 -13.60 -11.32
C ASP A 164 7.84 -13.72 -9.85
N ILE A 165 8.84 -12.93 -9.45
CA ILE A 165 9.38 -12.90 -8.10
C ILE A 165 8.52 -12.05 -7.14
N ASP A 166 7.58 -11.27 -7.66
CA ASP A 166 6.86 -10.28 -6.88
C ASP A 166 5.91 -10.98 -5.90
N PRO A 167 6.01 -10.68 -4.58
CA PRO A 167 5.14 -11.26 -3.56
C PRO A 167 3.75 -10.60 -3.51
N PHE A 168 3.55 -9.55 -4.31
CA PHE A 168 2.31 -8.78 -4.40
C PHE A 168 1.66 -8.99 -5.76
N SER A 169 0.35 -8.84 -5.80
CA SER A 169 -0.48 -9.05 -6.98
C SER A 169 -0.56 -7.83 -7.88
N GLY A 170 -0.21 -6.64 -7.41
CA GLY A 170 -0.42 -5.43 -8.19
C GLY A 170 0.10 -4.15 -7.55
N ILE A 171 -0.26 -3.03 -8.18
CA ILE A 171 0.18 -1.69 -7.84
C ILE A 171 -1.06 -0.79 -7.70
N GLN A 172 -1.11 -0.03 -6.61
CA GLN A 172 -2.03 1.07 -6.41
C GLN A 172 -1.24 2.38 -6.50
N GLY A 173 -1.43 3.10 -7.60
CA GLY A 173 -0.83 4.40 -7.83
C GLY A 173 -1.30 5.46 -6.83
N MET A 174 -0.34 6.25 -6.35
CA MET A 174 -0.47 7.28 -5.32
C MET A 174 0.16 8.61 -5.78
N GLY A 175 0.09 8.91 -7.08
CA GLY A 175 0.60 10.14 -7.67
C GLY A 175 0.00 11.44 -7.07
N ALA A 176 0.59 12.57 -7.44
CA ALA A 176 0.26 13.90 -6.89
C ALA A 176 -1.14 14.39 -7.25
N THR A 177 -1.73 13.82 -8.30
CA THR A 177 -3.15 14.00 -8.62
C THR A 177 -3.92 12.77 -8.15
N ALA A 178 -4.86 12.95 -7.23
CA ALA A 178 -5.66 11.86 -6.71
C ALA A 178 -6.45 11.17 -7.83
N GLN A 179 -6.34 9.84 -7.88
CA GLN A 179 -7.05 8.96 -8.82
C GLN A 179 -7.55 7.71 -8.10
N GLY A 180 -8.27 6.85 -8.82
CA GLY A 180 -8.68 5.52 -8.34
C GLY A 180 -9.44 5.57 -7.01
N ILE A 181 -9.07 4.66 -6.10
CA ILE A 181 -9.68 4.56 -4.77
C ILE A 181 -9.47 5.85 -3.96
N PHE A 182 -8.31 6.49 -4.03
CA PHE A 182 -8.04 7.68 -3.24
C PHE A 182 -8.94 8.85 -3.65
N ALA A 183 -9.10 9.12 -4.95
CA ALA A 183 -10.08 10.09 -5.45
C ALA A 183 -11.51 9.72 -5.05
N GLY A 184 -11.86 8.43 -5.11
CA GLY A 184 -13.16 7.92 -4.67
C GLY A 184 -13.43 8.21 -3.19
N LEU A 185 -12.45 8.02 -2.31
CA LEU A 185 -12.57 8.33 -0.88
C LEU A 185 -12.61 9.84 -0.61
N ILE A 186 -11.82 10.64 -1.32
CA ILE A 186 -11.87 12.11 -1.22
C ILE A 186 -13.26 12.62 -1.61
N SER A 187 -13.86 12.08 -2.67
CA SER A 187 -15.22 12.45 -3.08
C SER A 187 -16.30 12.11 -2.04
N GLN A 188 -15.98 11.20 -1.10
CA GLN A 188 -16.82 10.83 0.02
C GLN A 188 -16.51 11.64 1.30
N GLY A 189 -15.58 12.59 1.24
CA GLY A 189 -15.24 13.49 2.33
C GLY A 189 -14.00 13.08 3.12
N LEU A 190 -13.21 12.12 2.65
CA LEU A 190 -11.86 11.91 3.20
C LEU A 190 -10.98 13.13 2.86
N PRO A 191 -10.16 13.64 3.78
CA PRO A 191 -9.19 14.68 3.44
C PRO A 191 -8.26 14.24 2.30
N SER A 192 -7.94 15.17 1.39
CA SER A 192 -7.03 14.93 0.26
C SER A 192 -5.56 14.96 0.70
N LEU A 193 -5.21 14.05 1.60
CA LEU A 193 -3.89 13.88 2.18
C LEU A 193 -3.64 12.40 2.46
N PHE A 194 -2.40 11.95 2.31
CA PHE A 194 -1.94 10.67 2.86
C PHE A 194 -0.49 10.82 3.34
N SER A 195 -0.05 9.94 4.23
CA SER A 195 1.33 9.89 4.71
C SER A 195 1.82 8.45 4.76
N MET A 196 3.10 8.25 4.45
CA MET A 196 3.75 6.94 4.55
C MET A 196 4.85 7.01 5.61
N TYR A 197 4.83 6.07 6.54
CA TYR A 197 5.92 5.81 7.46
C TYR A 197 6.57 4.50 7.04
N LEU A 198 7.78 4.60 6.49
CA LEU A 198 8.50 3.47 5.90
C LEU A 198 9.71 3.16 6.77
N THR A 199 9.87 1.88 7.12
CA THR A 199 10.89 1.41 8.07
C THR A 199 11.49 0.10 7.60
N PRO A 200 12.79 -0.16 7.86
CA PRO A 200 13.38 -1.48 7.66
C PRO A 200 12.52 -2.59 8.29
N LYS A 201 12.51 -3.77 7.67
CA LYS A 201 11.79 -4.94 8.20
C LYS A 201 12.11 -5.26 9.66
N ALA A 202 13.38 -5.08 10.05
CA ALA A 202 13.85 -5.30 11.43
C ALA A 202 13.23 -4.34 12.46
N VAL A 203 12.83 -3.14 12.03
CA VAL A 203 12.12 -2.16 12.86
C VAL A 203 10.61 -2.43 12.81
N GLY A 204 10.09 -2.74 11.61
CA GLY A 204 8.68 -2.99 11.38
C GLY A 204 7.80 -1.77 11.66
N SER A 205 6.47 -1.99 11.67
CA SER A 205 5.47 -0.93 11.86
C SER A 205 5.39 0.10 10.71
N ALA A 206 5.84 -0.28 9.52
CA ALA A 206 5.61 0.51 8.32
C ALA A 206 4.09 0.62 8.06
N GLU A 207 3.65 1.79 7.60
CA GLU A 207 2.23 2.08 7.44
C GLU A 207 1.96 3.18 6.41
N LEU A 208 0.76 3.13 5.85
CA LEU A 208 0.15 4.19 5.07
C LEU A 208 -1.07 4.71 5.85
N THR A 209 -1.12 6.02 6.08
CA THR A 209 -2.29 6.70 6.64
C THR A 209 -3.00 7.47 5.53
N LEU A 210 -4.24 7.11 5.23
CA LEU A 210 -5.11 7.79 4.29
C LEU A 210 -5.96 8.84 5.02
N GLY A 211 -6.02 10.06 4.49
CA GLY A 211 -6.78 11.18 5.04
C GLY A 211 -6.08 11.95 6.17
N GLY A 212 -4.83 11.63 6.50
CA GLY A 212 -4.16 12.23 7.64
C GLY A 212 -2.66 11.94 7.73
N ILE A 213 -2.09 12.32 8.87
CA ILE A 213 -0.70 12.10 9.27
C ILE A 213 -0.72 11.50 10.67
N ASP A 214 -0.03 10.38 10.89
CA ASP A 214 0.21 9.86 12.24
C ASP A 214 1.40 10.60 12.89
N ASN A 215 1.08 11.52 13.81
CA ASN A 215 2.06 12.34 14.52
C ASN A 215 2.91 11.53 15.52
N SER A 216 2.56 10.28 15.83
CA SER A 216 3.38 9.41 16.69
C SER A 216 4.63 8.86 15.98
N LYS A 217 4.70 8.98 14.65
CA LYS A 217 5.75 8.36 13.82
C LYS A 217 6.96 9.23 13.55
N PHE A 218 6.93 10.49 13.94
CA PHE A 218 8.04 11.43 13.75
C PHE A 218 8.12 12.41 14.91
N THR A 219 9.24 13.13 14.98
CA THR A 219 9.45 14.22 15.94
C THR A 219 9.58 15.55 15.19
N GLY A 220 9.26 16.65 15.86
CA GLY A 220 9.30 17.98 15.26
C GLY A 220 8.06 18.29 14.40
N THR A 221 8.18 19.28 13.51
CA THR A 221 7.10 19.75 12.64
C THR A 221 7.42 19.40 11.18
N PRO A 222 6.50 18.80 10.41
CA PRO A 222 6.72 18.52 9.01
C PRO A 222 6.95 19.81 8.21
N ILE A 223 7.92 19.78 7.30
CA ILE A 223 8.19 20.86 6.37
C ILE A 223 7.47 20.54 5.06
N PHE A 224 6.66 21.47 4.57
CA PHE A 224 5.93 21.33 3.32
C PHE A 224 6.61 22.12 2.21
N ALA A 225 6.61 21.56 1.00
CA ALA A 225 7.07 22.22 -0.22
C ALA A 225 5.98 22.12 -1.28
N SER A 226 5.77 23.20 -2.03
CA SER A 226 4.84 23.21 -3.16
C SER A 226 5.48 22.52 -4.37
N LEU A 227 4.67 21.75 -5.11
CA LEU A 227 5.09 21.17 -6.37
C LEU A 227 5.40 22.29 -7.39
N PRO A 228 6.49 22.18 -8.17
CA PRO A 228 6.77 23.12 -9.25
C PRO A 228 5.65 23.14 -10.29
N SER A 229 5.44 24.30 -10.94
CA SER A 229 4.54 24.40 -12.09
C SER A 229 4.92 23.39 -13.17
N GLY A 230 3.91 22.71 -13.75
CA GLY A 230 4.15 21.70 -14.79
C GLY A 230 4.54 20.31 -14.27
N SER A 231 4.46 20.04 -12.97
CA SER A 231 4.75 18.72 -12.40
C SER A 231 3.72 17.64 -12.74
N GLY A 232 2.56 18.01 -13.30
CA GLY A 232 1.50 17.05 -13.64
C GLY A 232 1.06 16.24 -12.42
N SER A 233 1.10 14.91 -12.53
CA SER A 233 0.79 13.97 -11.44
C SER A 233 2.03 13.47 -10.69
N THR A 234 3.20 14.07 -10.91
CA THR A 234 4.47 13.59 -10.34
C THR A 234 4.78 14.29 -9.02
N TRP A 235 5.10 13.51 -7.98
CA TRP A 235 5.68 14.03 -6.74
C TRP A 235 7.14 14.40 -6.97
N GLN A 236 7.41 15.68 -7.26
CA GLN A 236 8.77 16.12 -7.56
C GLN A 236 9.10 17.48 -6.98
N LEU A 237 10.38 17.66 -6.66
CA LEU A 237 10.94 18.95 -6.22
C LEU A 237 12.26 19.22 -6.96
N ALA A 238 12.61 20.50 -7.08
CA ALA A 238 13.93 20.90 -7.53
C ALA A 238 14.94 20.74 -6.38
N SER A 239 16.03 20.03 -6.64
CA SER A 239 17.19 19.95 -5.76
C SER A 239 18.32 20.82 -6.31
N PRO A 240 18.83 21.80 -5.54
CA PRO A 240 19.93 22.65 -5.98
C PRO A 240 21.27 21.91 -6.01
N GLY A 241 21.36 20.74 -5.39
CA GLY A 241 22.57 19.91 -5.38
C GLY A 241 22.47 18.74 -4.40
N ILE A 242 23.41 17.81 -4.54
CA ILE A 242 23.55 16.62 -3.69
C ILE A 242 24.83 16.76 -2.89
N SER A 243 24.82 16.35 -1.63
CA SER A 243 26.04 16.20 -0.83
C SER A 243 26.11 14.77 -0.27
N VAL A 244 27.29 14.18 -0.32
CA VAL A 244 27.59 12.85 0.23
C VAL A 244 28.65 13.04 1.31
N ASN A 245 28.36 12.60 2.54
CA ASN A 245 29.25 12.78 3.70
C ASN A 245 29.73 14.24 3.89
N GLY A 246 28.82 15.20 3.69
CA GLY A 246 29.08 16.63 3.79
C GLY A 246 29.91 17.24 2.64
N LYS A 247 30.27 16.45 1.62
CA LYS A 247 31.06 16.87 0.46
C LYS A 247 30.22 16.89 -0.80
N THR A 248 30.62 17.76 -1.74
CA THR A 248 29.99 17.86 -3.06
C THR A 248 31.04 18.11 -4.13
N THR A 249 30.73 17.72 -5.36
CA THR A 249 31.54 18.00 -6.56
C THR A 249 30.79 18.94 -7.49
N SER A 250 31.42 19.41 -8.57
CA SER A 250 30.74 20.19 -9.62
C SER A 250 29.56 19.43 -10.21
N VAL A 251 29.69 18.11 -10.41
CA VAL A 251 28.62 17.23 -10.92
C VAL A 251 27.46 17.13 -9.92
N LEU A 252 27.74 17.06 -8.62
CA LEU A 252 26.70 16.97 -7.58
C LEU A 252 26.04 18.32 -7.28
N LYS A 253 26.72 19.45 -7.52
CA LYS A 253 26.16 20.81 -7.40
C LYS A 253 25.20 21.20 -8.53
N THR A 254 25.04 20.37 -9.56
CA THR A 254 24.10 20.66 -10.64
C THR A 254 22.66 20.55 -10.14
N SER A 255 21.86 21.59 -10.41
CA SER A 255 20.42 21.58 -10.15
C SER A 255 19.73 20.47 -10.93
N ARG A 256 18.78 19.78 -10.29
CA ARG A 256 18.04 18.65 -10.89
C ARG A 256 16.67 18.49 -10.26
N THR A 257 15.77 17.84 -10.99
CA THR A 257 14.49 17.39 -10.45
C THR A 257 14.68 16.07 -9.72
N ILE A 258 14.11 15.96 -8.52
CA ILE A 258 14.04 14.73 -7.72
C ILE A 258 12.57 14.31 -7.66
N ILE A 259 12.32 13.03 -7.95
CA ILE A 259 11.00 12.40 -7.84
C ILE A 259 10.97 11.60 -6.54
N PHE A 260 9.87 11.73 -5.79
CA PHE A 260 9.62 10.99 -4.55
C PHE A 260 8.71 9.81 -4.88
N ASP A 261 9.33 8.65 -5.03
CA ASP A 261 8.70 7.44 -5.54
C ASP A 261 8.84 6.29 -4.54
N SER A 262 7.74 5.91 -3.89
CA SER A 262 7.66 4.79 -2.95
C SER A 262 7.67 3.41 -3.63
N GLY A 263 7.34 3.34 -4.92
CA GLY A 263 7.42 2.12 -5.72
C GLY A 263 8.84 1.80 -6.15
N THR A 264 9.73 2.79 -6.15
CA THR A 264 11.13 2.64 -6.52
C THR A 264 11.99 2.19 -5.35
N SER A 265 12.62 1.04 -5.52
CA SER A 265 13.43 0.37 -4.50
C SER A 265 14.75 1.04 -4.15
N ASN A 266 15.33 1.86 -5.04
CA ASN A 266 16.68 2.42 -4.86
C ASN A 266 16.69 3.95 -5.01
N ILE A 267 17.80 4.59 -4.63
CA ILE A 267 18.06 5.96 -5.09
C ILE A 267 18.65 5.86 -6.50
N LEU A 268 17.87 6.25 -7.51
CA LEU A 268 18.32 6.26 -8.90
C LEU A 268 18.82 7.64 -9.32
N PHE A 269 19.97 7.63 -9.97
CA PHE A 269 20.52 8.78 -10.68
C PHE A 269 21.09 8.35 -12.03
N SER A 270 21.36 9.32 -12.91
CA SER A 270 22.18 9.07 -14.10
C SER A 270 23.52 8.45 -13.71
N THR A 271 24.07 7.57 -14.57
CA THR A 271 25.32 6.84 -14.31
C THR A 271 26.45 7.77 -13.85
N ASN A 272 26.57 8.96 -14.45
CA ASN A 272 27.58 9.93 -14.05
C ASN A 272 27.37 10.42 -12.60
N THR A 273 26.14 10.80 -12.25
CA THR A 273 25.81 11.25 -10.88
C THR A 273 26.02 10.12 -9.87
N ALA A 274 25.55 8.92 -10.17
CA ALA A 274 25.69 7.76 -9.30
C ALA A 274 27.17 7.44 -9.05
N ASN A 275 27.98 7.36 -10.10
CA ASN A 275 29.43 7.09 -9.98
C ASN A 275 30.17 8.12 -9.14
N VAL A 276 29.86 9.41 -9.32
CA VAL A 276 30.48 10.48 -8.54
C VAL A 276 30.02 10.44 -7.07
N SER A 277 28.77 10.06 -6.83
CA SER A 277 28.24 9.87 -5.47
C SER A 277 28.98 8.74 -4.75
N CYS A 278 29.13 7.58 -5.38
CA CYS A 278 29.83 6.41 -4.80
C CYS A 278 31.34 6.65 -4.61
N ARG A 279 31.97 7.55 -5.37
CA ARG A 279 33.36 7.94 -5.15
C ARG A 279 33.52 8.97 -4.02
N SER A 280 32.43 9.63 -3.65
CA SER A 280 32.41 10.68 -2.62
C SER A 280 31.95 10.15 -1.25
N SER A 281 31.43 8.91 -1.19
CA SER A 281 31.09 8.19 0.05
C SER A 281 32.32 7.68 0.76
#